data_AF-A0A699UB27-F1
#
_entry.id   AF-A0A699UB27-F1
#
_cell.length_a   1.000
_cell.length_b   1.000
_cell.length_c   1.000
_cell.angle_alpha   90.00
_cell.angle_beta   90.00
_cell.angle_gamma   90.00
#
_symmetry.space_group_name_H-M   'P 1'
#
loop_
_entity.id
_entity.type
_entity.pdbx_description
1 polymer ?
#
loop_
_entity_poly.entity_id
_entity_poly.type
_entity_poly.pdbx_seq_one_letter_code
_entity_poly.pdbx_strand_id
1 'polypeptide(L)'
;MRVESVNGKKYILVIVDDYSRFTWVKFLRSKDETPMFIIKFLKMIQVRLNVPAQRIRTDNGTEFVNHTLRVYYEKVGISHETSVARSLQQNGVVERR
;
A
#
# COMPACT_ATOMS: atom_id res chain seq x y z
N MET A 1 2.72 15.85 -17.77
CA MET A 1 1.90 16.66 -16.82
C MET A 1 1.11 15.68 -15.95
N ARG A 2 1.33 15.65 -14.62
CA ARG A 2 0.50 14.81 -13.73
C ARG A 2 -0.83 15.54 -13.51
N VAL A 3 -1.93 14.90 -13.90
CA VAL A 3 -3.28 15.48 -13.81
C VAL A 3 -3.79 15.36 -12.38
N GLU A 4 -4.28 16.46 -11.83
CA GLU A 4 -4.92 16.47 -10.52
C GLU A 4 -6.38 16.08 -10.67
N SER A 5 -6.92 15.34 -9.71
CA SER A 5 -8.36 15.22 -9.55
C SER A 5 -8.97 16.60 -9.25
N VAL A 6 -10.29 16.71 -9.45
CA VAL A 6 -11.09 17.93 -9.17
C VAL A 6 -10.84 18.51 -7.77
N ASN A 7 -10.41 17.69 -6.81
CA ASN A 7 -10.10 18.11 -5.42
C ASN A 7 -8.60 18.21 -5.11
N GLY A 8 -7.73 18.38 -6.11
CA GLY A 8 -6.28 18.60 -5.91
C GLY A 8 -5.49 17.37 -5.47
N LYS A 9 -6.08 16.17 -5.56
CA LYS A 9 -5.37 14.90 -5.29
C LYS A 9 -4.67 14.41 -6.56
N LYS A 10 -3.38 14.11 -6.48
CA LYS A 10 -2.53 13.81 -7.64
C LYS A 10 -1.98 12.39 -7.65
N TYR A 11 -2.14 11.66 -6.55
CA TYR A 11 -1.58 10.32 -6.38
C TYR A 11 -2.70 9.32 -6.10
N ILE A 12 -2.51 8.12 -6.63
CA ILE A 12 -3.41 6.99 -6.39
C ILE A 12 -2.59 5.91 -5.71
N LEU A 13 -3.03 5.50 -4.52
CA LEU A 13 -2.55 4.33 -3.84
C LEU A 13 -3.51 3.18 -4.14
N VAL A 14 -2.96 2.10 -4.68
CA VAL A 14 -3.70 0.86 -4.99
C VAL A 14 -3.21 -0.23 -4.04
N ILE A 15 -4.14 -0.90 -3.38
CA ILE A 15 -3.86 -2.03 -2.50
C ILE A 15 -4.63 -3.22 -3.03
N VAL A 16 -3.93 -4.33 -3.26
CA VAL A 16 -4.53 -5.56 -3.77
C VAL A 16 -4.36 -6.67 -2.75
N ASP A 17 -5.46 -7.36 -2.43
CA ASP A 17 -5.40 -8.62 -1.73
C ASP A 17 -4.97 -9.74 -2.71
N ASP A 18 -3.87 -10.42 -2.40
CA ASP A 18 -3.28 -11.42 -3.30
C ASP A 18 -4.17 -12.65 -3.46
N TYR A 19 -4.96 -12.99 -2.43
CA TYR A 19 -5.84 -14.15 -2.43
C TYR A 19 -7.13 -13.91 -3.23
N SER A 20 -7.93 -12.92 -2.83
CA SER A 20 -9.24 -12.65 -3.42
C SER A 20 -9.18 -11.78 -4.68
N ARG A 21 -8.02 -11.17 -4.97
CA ARG A 21 -7.86 -10.12 -5.99
C ARG A 21 -8.71 -8.88 -5.73
N PHE A 22 -9.27 -8.72 -4.52
CA PHE A 22 -9.98 -7.51 -4.15
C PHE A 22 -9.02 -6.32 -4.15
N THR A 23 -9.46 -5.19 -4.70
CA THR A 23 -8.63 -4.01 -4.87
C THR A 23 -9.26 -2.83 -4.14
N TRP A 24 -8.47 -2.18 -3.29
CA TRP A 24 -8.82 -0.89 -2.68
C TRP A 24 -8.02 0.22 -3.33
N VAL A 25 -8.68 1.34 -3.60
CA VAL A 25 -8.07 2.52 -4.23
C VAL A 25 -8.24 3.73 -3.32
N LYS A 26 -7.15 4.47 -3.10
CA LYS A 26 -7.15 5.71 -2.33
C LYS A 26 -6.49 6.83 -3.11
N PHE A 27 -7.23 7.91 -3.31
CA PHE A 27 -6.68 9.17 -3.81
C PHE A 27 -6.00 9.94 -2.66
N LEU A 28 -4.74 10.31 -2.88
CA LEU A 28 -3.85 11.03 -1.97
C LEU A 28 -3.44 12.39 -2.55
N ARG A 29 -3.27 13.38 -1.67
CA ARG A 29 -2.81 14.71 -2.07
C ARG A 29 -1.28 14.75 -2.20
N SER A 30 -0.58 14.15 -1.25
CA SER A 30 0.87 13.93 -1.28
C SER A 30 1.22 12.48 -0.98
N LYS A 31 2.44 12.07 -1.34
CA LYS A 31 2.96 10.72 -1.04
C LYS A 31 3.22 10.52 0.46
N ASP A 32 3.50 11.59 1.20
CA ASP A 32 3.79 11.53 2.64
C ASP A 32 2.58 11.13 3.50
N GLU A 33 1.37 11.17 2.93
CA GLU A 33 0.15 10.65 3.58
C GLU A 33 0.11 9.11 3.63
N THR A 34 0.90 8.45 2.79
CA THR A 34 0.87 6.99 2.56
C THR A 34 1.10 6.16 3.83
N PRO A 35 2.14 6.43 4.65
CA PRO A 35 2.42 5.62 5.84
C PRO A 35 1.25 5.58 6.83
N MET A 36 0.71 6.75 7.16
CA MET A 36 -0.39 6.87 8.10
C MET A 36 -1.67 6.24 7.57
N PHE A 37 -1.93 6.38 6.27
CA PHE A 37 -3.07 5.73 5.64
C PHE A 37 -2.94 4.20 5.68
N ILE A 38 -1.78 3.63 5.33
CA ILE A 38 -1.56 2.17 5.35
C ILE A 38 -1.79 1.60 6.74
N ILE A 39 -1.23 2.22 7.79
CA ILE A 39 -1.42 1.78 9.17
C ILE A 39 -2.91 1.76 9.54
N LYS A 40 -3.63 2.83 9.22
CA LYS A 40 -5.07 2.91 9.49
C LYS A 40 -5.85 1.86 8.69
N PHE A 41 -5.50 1.68 7.42
CA PHE A 41 -6.11 0.70 6.53
C PHE A 41 -5.94 -0.73 7.06
N LEU A 42 -4.73 -1.12 7.45
CA LEU A 42 -4.43 -2.45 7.98
C LEU A 42 -5.21 -2.74 9.26
N LYS A 43 -5.26 -1.79 10.20
CA LYS A 43 -6.07 -1.93 11.42
C LYS A 43 -7.54 -2.17 11.10
N MET A 44 -8.09 -1.35 10.19
CA MET A 44 -9.49 -1.45 9.79
C MET A 44 -9.79 -2.79 9.09
N ILE A 45 -8.95 -3.22 8.16
CA ILE A 45 -9.23 -4.41 7.35
C ILE A 45 -9.08 -5.70 8.17
N GLN A 46 -8.11 -5.75 9.08
CA GLN A 46 -7.94 -6.90 9.97
C GLN A 46 -9.14 -7.09 10.90
N VAL A 47 -9.70 -6.00 11.42
CA VAL A 47 -10.93 -6.05 12.23
C VAL A 47 -12.12 -6.45 11.36
N ARG A 48 -12.27 -5.85 10.18
CA ARG A 48 -13.42 -6.09 9.30
C ARG A 48 -13.47 -7.51 8.74
N LEU A 49 -12.33 -8.06 8.34
CA LEU A 49 -12.24 -9.40 7.76
C LEU A 49 -12.05 -10.48 8.84
N ASN A 50 -11.71 -10.08 10.07
CA ASN A 50 -11.31 -10.98 11.15
C ASN A 50 -10.16 -11.93 10.75
N VAL A 51 -9.24 -11.43 9.92
CA VAL A 51 -8.06 -12.14 9.43
C VAL A 51 -6.83 -11.23 9.57
N PRO A 52 -5.75 -11.67 10.23
CA PRO A 52 -4.53 -10.88 10.34
C PRO A 52 -3.81 -10.83 9.00
N ALA A 53 -3.31 -9.65 8.61
CA ALA A 53 -2.37 -9.55 7.51
C ALA A 53 -1.03 -10.14 7.97
N GLN A 54 -0.46 -11.06 7.21
CA GLN A 54 0.85 -11.66 7.54
C GLN A 54 1.99 -11.04 6.74
N ARG A 55 1.70 -10.63 5.50
CA ARG A 55 2.69 -10.17 4.53
C ARG A 55 2.17 -8.96 3.78
N ILE A 56 3.06 -7.99 3.58
CA ILE A 56 2.83 -6.82 2.72
C ILE A 56 3.95 -6.76 1.70
N ARG A 57 3.57 -6.63 0.42
CA ARG A 57 4.50 -6.42 -0.69
C ARG A 57 4.34 -4.99 -1.21
N THR A 58 5.45 -4.26 -1.31
CA THR A 58 5.47 -2.94 -1.94
C THR A 58 6.65 -2.83 -2.90
N ASP A 59 6.67 -1.82 -3.75
CA ASP A 59 7.92 -1.43 -4.40
C ASP A 59 8.89 -0.77 -3.38
N ASN A 60 10.06 -0.38 -3.87
CA ASN A 60 11.10 0.31 -3.09
C ASN A 60 10.87 1.83 -2.97
N GLY A 61 9.64 2.32 -3.19
CA GLY A 61 9.29 3.73 -3.03
C GLY A 61 9.51 4.20 -1.59
N THR A 62 10.02 5.41 -1.41
CA THR A 62 10.29 5.99 -0.08
C THR A 62 9.01 6.18 0.75
N GLU A 63 7.86 6.32 0.08
CA GLU A 63 6.55 6.33 0.73
C GLU A 63 6.18 5.00 1.41
N PHE A 64 6.81 3.88 1.01
CA PHE A 64 6.58 2.54 1.56
C PHE A 64 7.75 2.02 2.39
N VAL A 65 8.98 2.45 2.07
CA VAL A 65 10.20 2.09 2.78
C VAL A 65 10.62 3.24 3.69
N ASN A 66 10.04 3.30 4.88
CA ASN A 66 10.35 4.31 5.90
C ASN A 66 10.28 3.74 7.32
N HIS A 67 10.87 4.46 8.28
CA HIS A 67 10.96 4.04 9.67
C HIS A 67 9.58 3.83 10.32
N THR A 68 8.60 4.69 10.01
CA THR A 68 7.25 4.62 10.58
C THR A 68 6.55 3.30 10.24
N LEU A 69 6.56 2.92 8.95
CA LEU A 69 5.97 1.66 8.52
C LEU A 69 6.74 0.45 9.06
N ARG A 70 8.07 0.51 9.02
CA ARG A 70 8.92 -0.56 9.55
C ARG A 70 8.61 -0.87 11.02
N VAL A 71 8.64 0.14 11.89
CA VAL A 71 8.33 -0.02 13.32
C VAL A 71 6.92 -0.55 13.54
N TYR A 72 5.95 -0.10 12.73
CA TYR A 72 4.59 -0.60 12.83
C TYR A 72 4.51 -2.09 12.45
N TYR A 73 5.08 -2.48 11.31
CA TYR A 73 5.06 -3.86 10.83
C TYR A 73 5.73 -4.82 11.81
N GLU A 74 6.91 -4.45 12.33
CA GLU A 74 7.61 -5.20 13.37
C GLU A 74 6.73 -5.38 14.62
N LYS A 75 6.05 -4.31 15.07
CA LYS A 75 5.17 -4.33 16.24
C LYS A 75 3.97 -5.28 16.08
N VAL A 76 3.41 -5.39 14.88
CA VAL A 76 2.21 -6.22 14.62
C VAL A 76 2.55 -7.57 13.99
N GLY A 77 3.82 -7.89 13.81
CA GLY A 77 4.28 -9.16 13.24
C GLY A 77 4.00 -9.30 11.74
N ILE A 78 3.88 -8.19 11.00
CA ILE A 78 3.73 -8.21 9.54
C ILE A 78 5.12 -8.28 8.89
N SER A 79 5.32 -9.24 7.99
CA SER A 79 6.53 -9.30 7.17
C SER A 79 6.42 -8.33 5.98
N HIS A 80 7.38 -7.42 5.84
CA HIS A 80 7.45 -6.48 4.71
C HIS A 80 8.42 -6.99 3.66
N GLU A 81 7.90 -7.28 2.47
CA GLU A 81 8.65 -7.68 1.29
C GLU A 81 8.71 -6.50 0.31
N THR A 82 9.91 -6.18 -0.19
CA THR A 82 10.09 -5.13 -1.21
C THR A 82 10.45 -5.75 -2.56
N SER A 83 9.72 -5.38 -3.60
CA SER A 83 10.03 -5.79 -4.97
C SER A 83 11.15 -4.94 -5.55
N VAL A 84 12.08 -5.58 -6.26
CA VAL A 84 13.17 -4.88 -6.97
C VAL A 84 12.56 -3.85 -7.93
N ALA A 85 13.05 -2.61 -7.88
CA ALA A 85 12.59 -1.55 -8.76
C ALA A 85 12.73 -2.01 -10.23
N ARG A 86 11.59 -2.11 -10.94
CA ARG A 86 11.42 -2.50 -12.36
C ARG A 86 11.09 -3.96 -12.70
N SER A 87 10.70 -4.82 -11.76
CA SER A 87 10.01 -6.07 -12.14
C SER A 87 8.48 -5.84 -12.27
N LEU A 88 8.06 -5.22 -13.38
CA LEU A 88 6.63 -5.08 -13.77
C LEU A 88 5.87 -6.43 -13.74
N GLN A 89 6.60 -7.56 -13.80
CA GLN A 89 6.04 -8.91 -13.67
C GLN A 89 5.55 -9.24 -12.25
N GLN A 90 6.16 -8.71 -11.18
CA GLN A 90 5.69 -8.94 -9.80
C GLN A 90 4.52 -8.02 -9.43
N ASN A 91 4.49 -6.80 -9.99
CA ASN A 91 3.40 -5.85 -9.84
C ASN A 91 2.28 -6.04 -10.87
N GLY A 92 2.34 -7.08 -11.71
CA GLY A 92 1.45 -7.27 -12.87
C GLY A 92 -0.04 -7.38 -12.52
N VAL A 93 -0.39 -7.66 -11.26
CA VAL A 93 -1.77 -7.62 -10.77
C VAL A 93 -2.24 -6.18 -10.51
N VAL A 94 -1.35 -5.31 -10.05
CA VAL A 94 -1.63 -3.91 -9.74
C VAL A 94 -1.59 -3.04 -11.00
N GLU A 95 -0.69 -3.33 -11.93
CA GLU A 95 -0.40 -2.45 -13.09
C GLU A 95 -1.20 -2.76 -14.36
N ARG A 96 -1.93 -3.88 -14.43
CA ARG A 96 -2.74 -4.27 -15.60
C ARG A 96 -4.23 -3.89 -15.50
N ARG A 97 -4.57 -2.90 -14.68
CA ARG A 97 -5.95 -2.39 -14.55
C ARG A 97 -6.03 -0.88 -14.71
#